data_AF-A0A516H0J3-F1
#
_entry.id   AF-A0A516H0J3-F1
#
_cell.length_a   1.000
_cell.length_b   1.000
_cell.length_c   1.000
_cell.angle_alpha   90.00
_cell.angle_beta   90.00
_cell.angle_gamma   90.00
#
_symmetry.space_group_name_H-M   'P 1'
#
loop_
_entity.id
_entity.type
_entity.pdbx_description
1 polymer ?
#
loop_
_entity_poly.entity_id
_entity_poly.type
_entity_poly.pdbx_seq_one_letter_code
_entity_poly.pdbx_strand_id
1 'polypeptide(L)'
;MIDTAAPSTPPPQGPIPESELDPRLKALLDYWRGKCSPGHLPARADIDPLELRALLGNINLIEVVPQADGTRRFRYRLFGTEFVFYHGGDLTGQWVDEIGNAVYRQQLVGLYEHVVATGATPMLSYDYILDSRRHRFQAVILPLASNGREIDMILSSGLPVGVY
;
A
#
# COMPACT_ATOMS: atom_id res chain seq x y z
N MET A 1 17.21 -10.27 16.60
CA MET A 1 17.15 -11.06 15.36
C MET A 1 15.72 -11.53 15.21
N ILE A 2 14.91 -10.82 14.42
CA ILE A 2 13.57 -11.28 14.11
C ILE A 2 13.75 -12.16 12.87
N ASP A 3 13.75 -13.46 13.09
CA ASP A 3 13.64 -14.47 12.03
C ASP A 3 12.16 -14.54 11.65
N THR A 4 11.70 -13.54 10.89
CA THR A 4 10.38 -13.62 10.26
C THR A 4 10.57 -14.37 8.96
N ALA A 5 10.37 -15.69 9.01
CA ALA A 5 9.84 -16.39 7.85
C ALA A 5 8.41 -15.87 7.61
N ALA A 6 8.30 -14.61 7.17
CA ALA A 6 7.15 -14.20 6.40
C ALA A 6 7.02 -15.25 5.29
N PRO A 7 5.82 -15.81 5.02
CA PRO A 7 5.65 -16.63 3.83
C PRO A 7 6.31 -15.87 2.71
N SER A 8 7.14 -16.52 1.90
CA SER A 8 7.92 -15.89 0.85
C SER A 8 6.96 -15.20 -0.11
N THR A 9 6.56 -13.98 0.24
CA THR A 9 5.57 -13.19 -0.46
C THR A 9 6.24 -12.92 -1.78
N PRO A 10 5.79 -13.56 -2.87
CA PRO A 10 6.42 -13.29 -4.13
C PRO A 10 6.20 -11.81 -4.45
N PRO A 11 7.03 -11.25 -5.33
CA PRO A 11 6.87 -9.88 -5.81
C PRO A 11 5.40 -9.62 -6.14
N PRO A 12 4.87 -8.42 -5.87
CA PRO A 12 3.58 -8.06 -6.40
C PRO A 12 3.58 -8.27 -7.92
N GLN A 13 2.67 -9.10 -8.42
CA GLN A 13 2.46 -9.30 -9.85
C GLN A 13 1.33 -8.36 -10.27
N GLY A 14 1.59 -7.51 -11.27
CA GLY A 14 0.68 -6.44 -11.67
C GLY A 14 1.43 -5.21 -12.21
N PRO A 15 0.73 -4.26 -12.85
CA PRO A 15 -0.67 -3.95 -12.57
C PRO A 15 -1.67 -4.93 -13.21
N ILE A 16 -2.71 -5.33 -12.45
CA ILE A 16 -3.90 -6.01 -12.97
C ILE A 16 -4.96 -4.99 -13.45
N PRO A 17 -5.88 -5.35 -14.36
CA PRO A 17 -6.97 -4.46 -14.73
C PRO A 17 -7.99 -4.31 -13.59
N GLU A 18 -8.66 -3.15 -13.54
CA GLU A 18 -9.68 -2.85 -12.52
C GLU A 18 -10.85 -3.84 -12.52
N SER A 19 -11.15 -4.46 -13.67
CA SER A 19 -12.19 -5.50 -13.79
C SER A 19 -11.88 -6.79 -13.02
N GLU A 20 -10.62 -7.00 -12.62
CA GLU A 20 -10.16 -8.17 -11.86
C GLU A 20 -9.95 -7.86 -10.37
N LEU A 21 -10.19 -6.62 -9.95
CA LEU A 21 -9.99 -6.17 -8.59
C LEU A 21 -11.17 -6.59 -7.69
N ASP A 22 -10.86 -7.08 -6.48
CA ASP A 22 -11.86 -7.42 -5.47
C ASP A 22 -12.80 -6.23 -5.21
N PRO A 23 -14.13 -6.46 -5.11
CA PRO A 23 -15.10 -5.39 -4.96
C PRO A 23 -14.81 -4.42 -3.81
N ARG A 24 -14.18 -4.89 -2.72
CA ARG A 24 -13.81 -4.03 -1.58
C ARG A 24 -12.69 -3.05 -1.94
N LEU A 25 -11.66 -3.51 -2.65
CA LEU A 25 -10.56 -2.66 -3.10
C LEU A 25 -11.02 -1.73 -4.22
N LYS A 26 -11.93 -2.19 -5.09
CA LYS A 26 -12.58 -1.34 -6.08
C LYS A 26 -13.41 -0.23 -5.41
N ALA A 27 -14.16 -0.53 -4.37
CA ALA A 27 -14.91 0.47 -3.61
C ALA A 27 -13.99 1.53 -2.99
N LEU A 28 -12.80 1.13 -2.50
CA LEU A 28 -11.80 2.08 -2.02
C LEU A 28 -11.22 2.96 -3.13
N LEU A 29 -10.93 2.39 -4.30
CA LEU A 29 -10.46 3.14 -5.47
C LEU A 29 -11.51 4.16 -5.91
N ASP A 30 -12.78 3.76 -5.99
CA ASP A 30 -13.89 4.63 -6.38
C ASP A 30 -14.14 5.72 -5.33
N TYR A 31 -14.03 5.38 -4.04
CA TYR A 31 -14.06 6.35 -2.94
C TYR A 31 -12.97 7.41 -3.09
N TRP A 32 -11.72 6.98 -3.29
CA TRP A 32 -10.58 7.88 -3.47
C TRP A 32 -10.76 8.79 -4.69
N ARG A 33 -11.21 8.23 -5.83
CA ARG A 33 -11.54 9.01 -7.03
C ARG A 33 -12.62 10.06 -6.76
N GLY A 34 -13.61 9.74 -5.93
CA GLY A 34 -14.65 10.66 -5.50
C GLY A 34 -14.15 11.82 -4.63
N LYS A 35 -12.98 11.69 -4.00
CA LYS A 35 -12.32 12.78 -3.27
C LYS A 35 -11.39 13.63 -4.16
N CYS A 36 -11.01 13.13 -5.33
CA CYS A 36 -10.22 13.90 -6.29
C CYS A 36 -11.05 15.05 -6.87
N SER A 37 -10.42 16.20 -7.04
CA SER A 37 -10.95 17.30 -7.85
C SER A 37 -10.22 17.36 -9.20
N PRO A 38 -10.77 18.01 -10.23
CA PRO A 38 -10.08 18.13 -11.52
C PRO A 38 -8.65 18.67 -11.35
N GLY A 39 -7.67 17.85 -11.76
CA GLY A 39 -6.25 18.18 -11.67
C GLY A 39 -5.64 18.17 -10.26
N HIS A 40 -6.37 17.69 -9.23
CA HIS A 40 -5.91 17.66 -7.85
C HIS A 40 -6.15 16.30 -7.17
N LEU A 41 -5.13 15.84 -6.46
CA LEU A 41 -5.20 14.66 -5.59
C LEU A 41 -5.83 15.03 -4.24
N PRO A 42 -6.49 14.10 -3.55
CA PRO A 42 -7.02 14.36 -2.22
C PRO A 42 -5.89 14.41 -1.19
N ALA A 43 -6.06 15.22 -0.15
CA ALA A 43 -5.22 15.22 1.02
C ALA A 43 -5.59 14.07 1.94
N ARG A 44 -4.70 13.71 2.88
CA ARG A 44 -5.04 12.77 3.96
C ARG A 44 -6.26 13.25 4.75
N ALA A 45 -6.42 14.56 4.96
CA ALA A 45 -7.55 15.12 5.71
C ALA A 45 -8.91 14.90 5.03
N ASP A 46 -8.94 14.68 3.72
CA ASP A 46 -10.17 14.43 2.96
C ASP A 46 -10.67 12.98 3.07
N ILE A 47 -9.82 12.09 3.61
CA ILE A 47 -10.10 10.68 3.83
C ILE A 47 -10.71 10.51 5.23
N ASP A 48 -12.02 10.24 5.28
CA ASP A 48 -12.73 9.91 6.51
C ASP A 48 -12.57 8.41 6.82
N PRO A 49 -11.90 8.03 7.92
CA PRO A 49 -11.76 6.63 8.33
C PRO A 49 -13.10 5.94 8.56
N LEU A 50 -14.16 6.68 8.93
CA LEU A 50 -15.48 6.12 9.19
C LEU A 50 -16.19 5.66 7.90
N GLU A 51 -15.86 6.27 6.76
CA GLU A 51 -16.33 5.82 5.45
C GLU A 51 -15.60 4.54 5.00
N LEU A 52 -14.42 4.27 5.57
CA LEU A 52 -13.57 3.12 5.23
C LEU A 52 -13.59 2.00 6.28
N ARG A 53 -14.59 1.97 7.18
CA ARG A 53 -14.67 1.02 8.31
C ARG A 53 -14.40 -0.44 7.95
N ALA A 54 -14.90 -0.92 6.81
CA ALA A 54 -14.72 -2.30 6.35
C ALA A 54 -13.27 -2.66 5.98
N LEU A 55 -12.42 -1.65 5.76
CA LEU A 55 -11.02 -1.80 5.34
C LEU A 55 -10.03 -1.26 6.38
N LEU A 56 -10.46 -0.70 7.51
CA LEU A 56 -9.57 -0.03 8.46
C LEU A 56 -8.38 -0.89 8.92
N GLY A 57 -8.61 -2.18 9.21
CA GLY A 57 -7.55 -3.12 9.56
C GLY A 57 -6.57 -3.42 8.41
N ASN A 58 -6.96 -3.12 7.17
CA ASN A 58 -6.22 -3.35 5.94
C ASN A 58 -5.74 -2.03 5.32
N ILE A 59 -5.61 -0.93 6.06
CA ILE A 59 -5.10 0.35 5.52
C ILE A 59 -3.71 0.65 6.09
N ASN A 60 -2.80 1.02 5.20
CA ASN A 60 -1.53 1.62 5.56
C ASN A 60 -1.48 3.07 5.07
N LEU A 61 -0.79 3.92 5.84
CA LEU A 61 -0.41 5.27 5.43
C LEU A 61 1.10 5.36 5.41
N ILE A 62 1.64 5.75 4.26
CA ILE A 62 3.07 5.87 4.01
C ILE A 62 3.36 7.34 3.74
N GLU A 63 4.11 7.97 4.64
CA GLU A 63 4.60 9.32 4.46
C GLU A 63 5.81 9.32 3.51
N VAL A 64 5.80 10.26 2.57
CA VAL A 64 6.92 10.53 1.67
C VAL A 64 7.76 11.64 2.30
N VAL A 65 9.01 11.33 2.64
CA VAL A 65 9.92 12.24 3.35
C VAL A 65 11.06 12.65 2.42
N PRO A 66 11.02 13.88 1.84
CA PRO A 66 12.11 14.40 1.01
C PRO A 66 13.41 14.49 1.79
N GLN A 67 14.52 14.21 1.12
CA GLN A 67 15.88 14.34 1.65
C GLN A 67 16.61 15.52 0.99
N ALA A 68 17.65 16.03 1.64
CA ALA A 68 18.42 17.18 1.14
C ALA A 68 19.18 16.92 -0.17
N ASP A 69 19.47 15.66 -0.48
CA ASP A 69 20.15 15.22 -1.70
C ASP A 69 19.19 15.00 -2.88
N GLY A 70 17.90 15.34 -2.72
CA GLY A 70 16.86 15.15 -3.73
C GLY A 70 16.26 13.75 -3.78
N THR A 71 16.74 12.82 -2.95
CA THR A 71 16.11 11.51 -2.77
C THR A 71 14.90 11.61 -1.82
N ARG A 72 14.20 10.49 -1.62
CA ARG A 72 13.08 10.38 -0.68
C ARG A 72 13.22 9.13 0.16
N ARG A 73 12.74 9.20 1.39
CA ARG A 73 12.53 8.05 2.27
C ARG A 73 11.05 7.89 2.55
N PHE A 74 10.64 6.68 2.89
CA PHE A 74 9.25 6.34 3.14
C PHE A 74 9.08 5.85 4.56
N ARG A 75 8.07 6.36 5.28
CA ARG A 75 7.80 6.00 6.67
C ARG A 75 6.35 5.57 6.85
N TYR A 76 6.13 4.43 7.51
CA TYR A 76 4.78 4.03 7.87
C TYR A 76 4.25 4.93 9.01
N ARG A 77 3.14 5.62 8.76
CA ARG A 77 2.41 6.43 9.75
C ARG A 77 1.24 5.67 10.37
N LEU A 78 0.70 4.73 9.61
CA LEU A 78 -0.29 3.77 10.03
C LEU A 78 0.05 2.45 9.35
N PHE A 79 0.05 1.38 10.12
CA PHE A 79 0.14 0.02 9.60
C PHE A 79 -1.09 -0.75 10.04
N GLY A 80 -1.86 -1.25 9.07
CA GLY A 80 -3.12 -1.94 9.34
C GLY A 80 -2.90 -3.20 10.17
N THR A 81 -3.78 -3.46 11.13
CA THR A 81 -3.66 -4.61 12.04
C THR A 81 -3.69 -5.96 11.31
N GLU A 82 -4.38 -6.06 10.18
CA GLU A 82 -4.40 -7.28 9.36
C GLU A 82 -3.05 -7.52 8.69
N PHE A 83 -2.27 -6.46 8.42
CA PHE A 83 -0.92 -6.60 7.87
C PHE A 83 0.09 -7.12 8.89
N VAL A 84 -0.13 -6.88 10.19
CA VAL A 84 0.74 -7.39 11.27
C VAL A 84 0.83 -8.90 11.21
N PHE A 85 -0.28 -9.58 10.93
CA PHE A 85 -0.30 -11.03 10.74
C PHE A 85 0.64 -11.49 9.62
N TYR A 86 0.64 -10.80 8.48
CA TYR A 86 1.46 -11.15 7.31
C TYR A 86 2.94 -10.74 7.45
N HIS A 87 3.21 -9.66 8.19
CA HIS A 87 4.55 -9.08 8.29
C HIS A 87 5.27 -9.43 9.60
N GLY A 88 4.61 -10.15 10.50
CA GLY A 88 5.16 -10.59 11.79
C GLY A 88 5.40 -9.46 12.78
N GLY A 89 4.83 -8.27 12.54
CA GLY A 89 5.01 -7.11 13.40
C GLY A 89 4.29 -5.86 12.90
N ASP A 90 4.05 -4.94 13.83
CA ASP A 90 3.59 -3.57 13.52
C ASP A 90 4.77 -2.75 13.03
N LEU A 91 4.69 -2.28 11.78
CA LEU A 91 5.72 -1.46 11.15
C LEU A 91 5.47 0.04 11.35
N THR A 92 4.47 0.45 12.15
CA THR A 92 4.17 1.86 12.42
C THR A 92 5.40 2.57 12.99
N GLY A 93 5.75 3.71 12.39
CA GLY A 93 6.92 4.51 12.73
C GLY A 93 8.22 4.04 12.08
N GLN A 94 8.26 2.84 11.49
CA GLN A 94 9.46 2.30 10.85
C GLN A 94 9.65 2.85 9.44
N TRP A 95 10.91 2.90 9.01
CA TRP A 95 11.29 3.26 7.66
C TRP A 95 11.23 2.05 6.74
N VAL A 96 10.72 2.25 5.52
CA VAL A 96 10.61 1.17 4.53
C VAL A 96 12.00 0.65 4.14
N ASP A 97 13.02 1.50 4.14
CA ASP A 97 14.41 1.13 3.84
C ASP A 97 15.12 0.37 4.97
N GLU A 98 14.49 0.24 6.15
CA GLU A 98 15.00 -0.54 7.28
C GLU A 98 14.39 -1.95 7.34
N ILE A 99 13.45 -2.28 6.46
CA ILE A 99 12.86 -3.63 6.35
C ILE A 99 13.96 -4.65 6.04
N GLY A 100 14.13 -5.68 6.88
CA GLY A 100 15.23 -6.65 6.77
C GLY A 100 15.27 -7.45 5.46
N ASN A 101 14.11 -7.78 4.89
CA ASN A 101 14.03 -8.47 3.60
C ASN A 101 14.39 -7.53 2.44
N ALA A 102 15.59 -7.71 1.88
CA ALA A 102 16.16 -6.82 0.86
C ALA A 102 15.36 -6.76 -0.45
N VAL A 103 14.86 -7.91 -0.92
CA VAL A 103 14.09 -7.98 -2.18
C VAL A 103 12.75 -7.27 -2.01
N TYR A 104 12.04 -7.57 -0.91
CA TYR A 104 10.76 -6.94 -0.60
C TYR A 104 10.91 -5.42 -0.38
N ARG A 105 11.94 -5.02 0.37
CA ARG A 105 12.31 -3.61 0.57
C ARG A 105 12.51 -2.89 -0.76
N GLN A 106 13.33 -3.44 -1.66
CA GLN A 106 13.63 -2.81 -2.95
C GLN A 106 12.36 -2.66 -3.81
N GLN A 107 11.46 -3.64 -3.77
CA GLN A 107 10.20 -3.60 -4.50
C GLN A 107 9.25 -2.54 -3.95
N LEU A 108 9.09 -2.45 -2.62
CA LEU A 108 8.25 -1.42 -1.99
C LEU A 108 8.77 -0.02 -2.29
N VAL A 109 10.08 0.21 -2.15
CA VAL A 109 10.70 1.50 -2.49
C VAL A 109 10.46 1.85 -3.95
N GLY A 110 10.72 0.91 -4.87
CA GLY A 110 10.49 1.14 -6.30
C GLY A 110 9.02 1.42 -6.65
N LEU A 111 8.08 0.72 -6.00
CA LEU A 111 6.64 0.94 -6.15
C LEU A 111 6.24 2.33 -5.67
N TYR A 112 6.68 2.74 -4.48
CA TYR A 112 6.36 4.05 -3.94
C TYR A 112 7.00 5.19 -4.74
N GLU A 113 8.25 5.04 -5.18
CA GLU A 113 8.88 6.00 -6.09
C GLU A 113 8.12 6.12 -7.41
N HIS A 114 7.67 5.00 -7.98
CA HIS A 114 6.86 5.02 -9.19
C HIS A 114 5.54 5.81 -9.00
N VAL A 115 4.86 5.59 -7.87
CA VAL A 115 3.64 6.35 -7.52
C VAL A 115 3.93 7.83 -7.37
N VAL A 116 4.98 8.21 -6.63
CA VAL A 116 5.33 9.63 -6.43
C VAL A 116 5.76 10.29 -7.74
N ALA A 117 6.49 9.59 -8.60
CA ALA A 117 7.00 10.14 -9.86
C ALA A 117 5.91 10.32 -10.92
N THR A 118 4.85 9.50 -10.91
CA THR A 118 3.88 9.44 -12.01
C THR A 118 2.44 9.77 -11.61
N GLY A 119 2.12 9.74 -10.31
CA GLY A 119 0.74 9.79 -9.82
C GLY A 119 -0.07 8.55 -10.17
N ALA A 120 0.57 7.44 -10.55
CA ALA A 120 -0.10 6.19 -10.85
C ALA A 120 -0.87 5.64 -9.64
N THR A 121 -1.88 4.81 -9.94
CA THR A 121 -2.68 4.07 -8.94
C THR A 121 -2.54 2.56 -9.14
N PRO A 122 -1.38 1.96 -8.81
CA PRO A 122 -1.14 0.54 -9.05
C PRO A 122 -2.18 -0.37 -8.37
N MET A 123 -2.64 -1.36 -9.12
CA MET A 123 -3.51 -2.45 -8.67
C MET A 123 -2.74 -3.75 -8.78
N LEU A 124 -2.47 -4.41 -7.66
CA LEU A 124 -1.57 -5.56 -7.60
C LEU A 124 -2.35 -6.83 -7.28
N SER A 125 -1.90 -7.97 -7.82
CA SER A 125 -2.44 -9.29 -7.50
C SER A 125 -1.34 -10.33 -7.53
N TYR A 126 -1.02 -10.93 -6.39
CA TYR A 126 0.03 -11.95 -6.30
C TYR A 126 -0.41 -13.11 -5.44
N ASP A 127 0.17 -14.28 -5.70
CA ASP A 127 -0.16 -15.49 -4.98
C ASP A 127 0.94 -15.85 -3.99
N TYR A 128 0.62 -16.08 -2.73
CA TYR A 128 1.58 -16.54 -1.71
C TYR A 128 1.21 -17.94 -1.22
N ILE A 129 2.17 -18.68 -0.68
CA ILE A 129 1.92 -19.98 -0.08
C ILE A 129 1.84 -19.82 1.43
N LEU A 130 0.75 -20.28 2.02
CA LEU A 130 0.56 -20.36 3.48
C LEU A 130 -0.14 -21.69 3.79
N ASP A 131 0.42 -22.45 4.73
CA ASP A 131 -0.04 -23.79 5.11
C ASP A 131 -0.21 -24.75 3.93
N SER A 132 0.77 -24.74 3.01
CA SER A 132 0.79 -25.55 1.78
C SER A 132 -0.40 -25.31 0.83
N ARG A 133 -1.13 -24.20 1.01
CA ARG A 133 -2.20 -23.75 0.11
C ARG A 133 -1.78 -22.47 -0.59
N ARG A 134 -2.27 -22.27 -1.80
CA ARG A 134 -2.03 -21.05 -2.57
C ARG A 134 -3.10 -20.04 -2.18
N HIS A 135 -2.68 -18.89 -1.71
CA HIS A 135 -3.57 -17.79 -1.39
C HIS A 135 -3.32 -16.67 -2.38
N ARG A 136 -4.36 -15.91 -2.72
CA ARG A 136 -4.22 -14.71 -3.55
C ARG A 136 -4.40 -13.47 -2.71
N PHE A 137 -3.47 -12.55 -2.84
CA PHE A 137 -3.53 -11.23 -2.26
C PHE A 137 -3.73 -10.19 -3.36
N GLN A 138 -4.58 -9.20 -3.10
CA GLN A 138 -4.70 -8.03 -3.96
C GLN A 138 -4.47 -6.74 -3.18
N ALA A 139 -4.00 -5.69 -3.86
CA ALA A 139 -3.78 -4.39 -3.25
C ALA A 139 -4.05 -3.22 -4.22
N VAL A 140 -4.42 -2.09 -3.66
CA VAL A 140 -4.44 -0.77 -4.33
C VAL A 140 -3.50 0.17 -3.61
N ILE A 141 -2.80 1.00 -4.40
CA ILE A 141 -1.87 2.02 -3.90
C ILE A 141 -2.30 3.35 -4.49
N LEU A 142 -2.62 4.31 -3.62
CA LEU A 142 -3.34 5.52 -3.95
C LEU A 142 -2.57 6.74 -3.44
N PRO A 143 -2.16 7.67 -4.32
CA PRO A 143 -1.41 8.85 -3.92
C PRO A 143 -2.32 9.87 -3.22
N LEU A 144 -1.76 10.58 -2.26
CA LEU A 144 -2.38 11.70 -1.55
C LEU A 144 -1.44 12.89 -1.59
N ALA A 145 -1.99 14.10 -1.62
CA ALA A 145 -1.22 15.34 -1.62
C ALA A 145 -1.91 16.41 -0.77
N SER A 146 -1.25 16.91 0.26
CA SER A 146 -1.83 17.97 1.11
C SER A 146 -2.02 19.30 0.36
N ASN A 147 -1.22 19.57 -0.67
CA ASN A 147 -1.37 20.73 -1.55
C ASN A 147 -2.15 20.41 -2.85
N GLY A 148 -2.68 19.18 -2.95
CA GLY A 148 -3.40 18.68 -4.12
C GLY A 148 -2.55 18.29 -5.32
N ARG A 149 -1.23 18.46 -5.31
CA ARG A 149 -0.36 18.18 -6.48
C ARG A 149 0.86 17.34 -6.16
N GLU A 150 1.60 17.70 -5.13
CA GLU A 150 2.83 17.03 -4.72
C GLU A 150 2.50 15.91 -3.73
N ILE A 151 2.82 14.68 -4.13
CA ILE A 151 2.51 13.49 -3.33
C ILE A 151 3.40 13.48 -2.09
N ASP A 152 2.78 13.70 -0.93
CA ASP A 152 3.42 13.69 0.38
C ASP A 152 3.00 12.48 1.22
N MET A 153 1.98 11.74 0.75
CA MET A 153 1.48 10.55 1.42
C MET A 153 0.92 9.57 0.41
N ILE A 154 0.95 8.29 0.77
CA ILE A 154 0.37 7.20 0.02
C ILE A 154 -0.58 6.44 0.96
N LEU A 155 -1.80 6.21 0.49
CA LEU A 155 -2.74 5.29 1.10
C LEU A 155 -2.66 3.97 0.36
N SER A 156 -2.42 2.87 1.08
CA SER A 156 -2.51 1.54 0.50
C SER A 156 -3.47 0.68 1.26
N SER A 157 -4.14 -0.21 0.54
CA SER A 157 -4.93 -1.27 1.14
C SER A 157 -4.74 -2.55 0.37
N GLY A 158 -4.72 -3.67 1.08
CA GLY A 158 -4.63 -4.98 0.45
C GLY A 158 -5.19 -6.05 1.36
N LEU A 159 -5.68 -7.12 0.75
CA LEU A 159 -6.39 -8.18 1.45
C LEU A 159 -6.32 -9.50 0.67
N PRO A 160 -6.52 -10.65 1.35
CA PRO A 160 -6.71 -11.93 0.68
C PRO A 160 -8.05 -12.00 -0.06
N VAL A 161 -8.04 -12.54 -1.28
CA VAL A 161 -9.23 -12.63 -2.16
C VAL A 161 -9.61 -14.07 -2.53
N GLY A 162 -8.78 -15.06 -2.18
CA GLY A 162 -9.07 -16.45 -2.46
C GLY A 162 -8.01 -17.42 -1.92
N VAL A 163 -8.43 -18.66 -1.72
CA VAL A 163 -7.59 -19.81 -1.37
C VAL A 163 -7.79 -20.88 -2.43
N TYR A 164 -6.69 -21.43 -2.93
CA TYR A 164 -6.60 -22.39 -4.03
C TYR A 164 -5.76 -23.60 -3.62
#